data_AF-A0A146KGZ9-F1
#
_entry.id   AF-A0A146KGZ9-F1
#
_cell.length_a   1.000
_cell.length_b   1.000
_cell.length_c   1.000
_cell.angle_alpha   90.00
_cell.angle_beta   90.00
_cell.angle_gamma   90.00
#
_symmetry.space_group_name_H-M   'P 1'
#
loop_
_entity.id
_entity.type
_entity.pdbx_description
1 polymer ?
#
loop_
_entity_poly.entity_id
_entity_poly.type
_entity_poly.pdbx_seq_one_letter_code
_entity_poly.pdbx_strand_id
1 'polypeptide(L)'
;MLKEFSELRLTHTAELLQMYRAVIINGCFQRDPISDYTHMKPAIVEGRWYGEINRTKKFGAEYDWKTKLYTMVHNQILNKNKDTQIIDKLIAMLESRNMFTMDVLDLIDSNPLNSSKVITQIASGENAPDSTVDLFNMYDNFFDQ
;
A
#
# COMPACT_ATOMS: atom_id res chain seq x y z
N MET A 1 17.52 -20.89 12.66
CA MET A 1 17.10 -19.66 13.36
C MET A 1 17.30 -18.39 12.53
N LEU A 2 18.51 -17.81 12.35
CA LEU A 2 18.67 -16.55 11.59
C LEU A 2 18.23 -16.63 10.11
N LYS A 3 18.47 -17.76 9.45
CA LYS A 3 18.08 -18.01 8.05
C LYS A 3 16.55 -18.11 7.85
N GLU A 4 15.85 -18.71 8.80
CA GLU A 4 14.37 -18.83 8.77
C GLU A 4 13.71 -17.46 8.98
N PHE A 5 14.27 -16.61 9.85
CA PHE A 5 13.80 -15.24 10.04
C PHE A 5 13.96 -14.37 8.78
N SER A 6 15.05 -14.54 8.02
CA SER A 6 15.24 -13.80 6.76
C SER A 6 14.29 -14.31 5.67
N GLU A 7 14.08 -15.62 5.58
CA GLU A 7 13.14 -16.22 4.63
C GLU A 7 11.70 -15.76 4.89
N LEU A 8 11.25 -15.73 6.15
CA LEU A 8 9.91 -15.24 6.51
C LEU A 8 9.70 -13.76 6.14
N ARG A 9 10.72 -12.91 6.35
CA ARG A 9 10.66 -11.48 6.00
C ARG A 9 10.57 -11.26 4.49
N LEU A 10 11.26 -12.08 3.70
CA LEU A 10 11.17 -12.05 2.23
C LEU A 10 9.78 -12.46 1.77
N THR A 11 9.21 -13.53 2.32
CA THR A 11 7.85 -13.97 2.01
C THR A 11 6.81 -12.88 2.28
N HIS A 12 6.84 -12.26 3.46
CA HIS A 12 5.89 -11.19 3.78
C HIS A 12 6.04 -9.95 2.91
N THR A 13 7.26 -9.67 2.47
CA THR A 13 7.50 -8.55 1.55
C THR A 13 6.98 -8.87 0.16
N ALA A 14 7.18 -10.09 -0.33
CA ALA A 14 6.62 -10.55 -1.60
C ALA A 14 5.09 -10.50 -1.59
N GLU A 15 4.46 -11.05 -0.54
CA GLU A 15 3.01 -11.02 -0.34
C GLU A 15 2.45 -9.59 -0.40
N LEU A 16 3.10 -8.65 0.29
CA LEU A 16 2.69 -7.25 0.29
C LEU A 16 2.77 -6.61 -1.10
N LEU A 17 3.87 -6.86 -1.83
CA LEU A 17 4.04 -6.33 -3.18
C LEU A 17 3.00 -6.91 -4.16
N GLN A 18 2.70 -8.20 -4.05
CA GLN A 18 1.65 -8.83 -4.86
C GLN A 18 0.26 -8.28 -4.53
N MET A 19 -0.02 -8.00 -3.26
CA MET A 19 -1.26 -7.31 -2.88
C MET A 19 -1.35 -5.92 -3.50
N TYR A 20 -0.30 -5.10 -3.40
CA TYR A 20 -0.30 -3.77 -4.01
C TYR A 20 -0.48 -3.81 -5.52
N ARG A 21 0.14 -4.77 -6.19
CA ARG A 21 -0.08 -5.02 -7.62
C ARG A 21 -1.55 -5.30 -7.93
N ALA A 22 -2.17 -6.23 -7.19
CA ALA A 22 -3.58 -6.58 -7.36
C ALA A 22 -4.52 -5.39 -7.12
N VAL A 23 -4.25 -4.61 -6.06
CA VAL A 23 -5.02 -3.41 -5.72
C VAL A 23 -4.95 -2.37 -6.84
N ILE A 24 -3.76 -2.10 -7.40
CA ILE A 24 -3.57 -1.16 -8.50
C ILE A 24 -4.33 -1.62 -9.76
N ILE A 25 -4.21 -2.91 -10.11
CA ILE A 25 -4.92 -3.49 -11.28
C ILE A 25 -6.44 -3.33 -11.12
N ASN A 26 -6.96 -3.64 -9.94
CA ASN A 26 -8.39 -3.52 -9.64
C ASN A 26 -8.82 -2.04 -9.54
N GLY A 27 -7.91 -1.15 -9.16
CA GLY A 27 -8.17 0.27 -8.94
C GLY A 27 -8.85 0.55 -7.59
N CYS A 28 -8.90 -0.44 -6.70
CA CYS A 28 -9.33 -0.32 -5.31
C CYS A 28 -8.95 -1.59 -4.53
N PHE A 29 -8.99 -1.51 -3.20
CA PHE A 29 -8.85 -2.70 -2.37
C PHE A 29 -10.18 -3.46 -2.31
N GLN A 30 -10.17 -4.70 -2.78
CA GLN A 30 -11.28 -5.64 -2.65
C GLN A 30 -10.73 -6.97 -2.14
N ARG A 31 -11.15 -7.35 -0.93
CA ARG A 31 -10.61 -8.51 -0.21
C ARG A 31 -10.59 -9.78 -1.07
N ASP A 32 -11.75 -10.18 -1.59
CA ASP A 32 -11.89 -11.48 -2.25
C ASP A 32 -11.10 -11.54 -3.58
N PRO A 33 -11.17 -10.55 -4.48
CA PRO A 33 -10.31 -10.51 -5.67
C PRO A 33 -8.81 -10.55 -5.36
N ILE A 34 -8.37 -9.88 -4.30
CA ILE A 34 -6.95 -9.88 -3.91
C ILE A 34 -6.56 -11.22 -3.27
N SER A 35 -7.46 -11.83 -2.48
CA SER A 35 -7.29 -13.16 -1.92
C SER A 35 -7.11 -14.20 -3.02
N ASP A 36 -7.95 -14.16 -4.06
CA ASP A 36 -7.84 -15.04 -5.22
C ASP A 36 -6.54 -14.82 -5.98
N TYR A 37 -6.16 -13.55 -6.21
CA TYR A 37 -4.93 -13.19 -6.92
C TYR A 37 -3.65 -13.64 -6.21
N THR A 38 -3.62 -13.50 -4.89
CA THR A 38 -2.42 -13.75 -4.08
C THR A 38 -2.37 -15.16 -3.48
N HIS A 39 -3.46 -15.93 -3.61
CA HIS A 39 -3.68 -17.21 -2.93
C HIS A 39 -3.55 -17.14 -1.39
N MET A 40 -3.68 -15.94 -0.81
CA MET A 40 -3.72 -15.75 0.64
C MET A 40 -5.15 -15.87 1.15
N LYS A 41 -5.32 -16.26 2.42
CA LYS A 41 -6.65 -16.26 3.06
C LYS A 41 -7.21 -14.83 3.15
N PRO A 42 -8.53 -14.63 2.98
CA PRO A 42 -9.15 -13.29 3.04
C PRO A 42 -8.80 -12.49 4.30
N ALA A 43 -8.82 -13.14 5.48
CA ALA A 43 -8.47 -12.50 6.75
C ALA A 43 -6.99 -12.03 6.82
N ILE A 44 -6.07 -12.74 6.15
CA ILE A 44 -4.66 -12.34 6.08
C ILE A 44 -4.52 -11.10 5.18
N VAL A 45 -5.22 -11.09 4.04
CA VAL A 45 -5.24 -9.96 3.10
C VAL A 45 -5.76 -8.69 3.79
N GLU A 46 -6.89 -8.77 4.51
CA GLU A 46 -7.43 -7.65 5.28
C GLU A 46 -6.45 -7.20 6.38
N GLY A 47 -5.97 -8.13 7.20
CA GLY A 47 -5.07 -7.81 8.31
C GLY A 47 -3.79 -7.11 7.83
N ARG A 48 -3.24 -7.53 6.69
CA ARG A 48 -2.07 -6.88 6.07
C ARG A 48 -2.40 -5.49 5.56
N TRP A 49 -3.50 -5.34 4.83
CA TRP A 49 -3.91 -4.04 4.28
C TRP A 49 -4.11 -3.02 5.41
N TYR A 50 -4.95 -3.33 6.39
CA TYR A 50 -5.20 -2.44 7.53
C TYR A 50 -3.96 -2.24 8.41
N GLY A 51 -3.06 -3.23 8.47
CA GLY A 51 -1.76 -3.10 9.11
C GLY A 51 -0.90 -1.99 8.51
N GLU A 52 -0.87 -1.88 7.19
CA GLU A 52 -0.11 -0.83 6.49
C GLU A 52 -0.78 0.55 6.58
N ILE A 53 -2.11 0.60 6.60
CA ILE A 53 -2.87 1.83 6.92
C ILE A 53 -2.48 2.32 8.31
N ASN A 54 -2.57 1.45 9.31
CA ASN A 54 -2.30 1.81 10.71
C ASN A 54 -0.83 2.18 10.93
N ARG A 55 0.10 1.46 10.28
CA ARG A 55 1.53 1.80 10.28
C ARG A 55 1.76 3.20 9.73
N THR A 56 1.20 3.50 8.56
CA THR A 56 1.39 4.80 7.90
C THR A 56 0.74 5.93 8.70
N LYS A 57 -0.45 5.71 9.28
CA LYS A 57 -1.09 6.67 10.19
C LYS A 57 -0.23 6.96 11.42
N LYS A 58 0.38 5.93 12.01
CA LYS A 58 1.18 6.06 13.23
C LYS A 58 2.52 6.77 13.02
N PHE A 59 3.22 6.45 11.92
CA PHE A 59 4.60 6.90 11.73
C PHE A 59 4.75 8.00 10.66
N GLY A 60 3.75 8.19 9.80
CA GLY A 60 3.79 9.11 8.67
C GLY A 60 4.28 8.47 7.37
N ALA A 61 3.97 9.11 6.24
CA ALA A 61 4.29 8.61 4.90
C ALA A 61 5.80 8.48 4.65
N GLU A 62 6.61 9.39 5.19
CA GLU A 62 8.06 9.46 4.95
C GLU A 62 8.90 8.64 5.94
N TYR A 63 8.28 7.83 6.81
CA TYR A 63 9.00 7.11 7.87
C TYR A 63 9.96 6.03 7.34
N ASP A 64 9.46 5.15 6.47
CA ASP A 64 10.24 4.13 5.80
C ASP A 64 9.70 3.86 4.39
N TRP A 65 10.38 2.99 3.64
CA TRP A 65 9.99 2.68 2.28
C TRP A 65 8.59 2.03 2.18
N LYS A 66 8.10 1.34 3.23
CA LYS A 66 6.78 0.70 3.21
C LYS A 66 5.66 1.71 3.42
N THR A 67 5.83 2.65 4.36
CA THR A 67 4.87 3.75 4.55
C THR A 67 4.81 4.64 3.30
N LYS A 68 5.96 4.85 2.65
CA LYS A 68 6.04 5.61 1.41
C LYS A 68 5.39 4.86 0.24
N LEU A 69 5.66 3.57 0.13
CA LEU A 69 5.04 2.71 -0.87
C LEU A 69 3.52 2.63 -0.72
N TYR A 70 3.01 2.44 0.50
CA TYR A 70 1.58 2.47 0.77
C TYR A 70 0.95 3.79 0.29
N THR A 71 1.59 4.92 0.63
CA THR A 71 1.11 6.26 0.24
C THR A 71 1.08 6.41 -1.29
N MET A 72 2.13 5.96 -1.98
CA MET A 72 2.18 5.94 -3.45
C MET A 72 1.05 5.11 -4.06
N VAL A 73 0.85 3.88 -3.57
CA VAL A 73 -0.21 2.97 -4.04
C VAL A 73 -1.60 3.59 -3.81
N HIS A 74 -1.83 4.16 -2.63
CA HIS A 74 -3.08 4.83 -2.31
C HIS A 74 -3.34 6.03 -3.24
N ASN A 75 -2.31 6.84 -3.52
CA ASN A 75 -2.42 7.93 -4.48
C ASN A 75 -2.67 7.44 -5.91
N GLN A 76 -2.09 6.31 -6.32
CA GLN A 76 -2.39 5.71 -7.63
C GLN A 76 -3.86 5.32 -7.75
N ILE A 77 -4.41 4.67 -6.71
CA ILE A 77 -5.84 4.31 -6.65
C ILE A 77 -6.73 5.55 -6.78
N LEU A 78 -6.48 6.59 -5.99
CA LEU A 78 -7.26 7.83 -6.02
C LEU A 78 -7.20 8.52 -7.39
N ASN A 79 -6.04 8.49 -8.04
CA ASN A 79 -5.84 9.05 -9.37
C ASN A 79 -6.28 8.11 -10.50
N LYS A 80 -6.89 6.95 -10.19
CA LYS A 80 -7.27 5.90 -11.15
C LYS A 80 -6.09 5.46 -12.04
N ASN A 81 -4.87 5.58 -11.53
CA ASN A 81 -3.66 5.14 -12.20
C ASN A 81 -3.46 3.64 -11.93
N LYS A 82 -3.54 2.83 -12.98
CA LYS A 82 -3.37 1.37 -12.93
C LYS A 82 -1.95 0.90 -13.27
N ASP A 83 -0.98 1.81 -13.34
CA ASP A 83 0.41 1.49 -13.65
C ASP A 83 1.10 0.73 -12.51
N THR A 84 1.52 -0.50 -12.78
CA THR A 84 2.20 -1.40 -11.85
C THR A 84 3.72 -1.38 -11.96
N GLN A 85 4.32 -0.60 -12.88
CA GLN A 85 5.75 -0.70 -13.21
C GLN A 85 6.69 -0.62 -11.99
N ILE A 86 6.40 0.25 -11.02
CA ILE A 86 7.22 0.36 -9.81
C ILE A 86 7.09 -0.89 -8.94
N ILE A 87 5.87 -1.40 -8.77
CA ILE A 87 5.64 -2.64 -8.01
C ILE A 87 6.33 -3.83 -8.70
N ASP A 88 6.22 -3.92 -10.02
CA ASP A 88 6.86 -4.99 -10.80
C ASP A 88 8.39 -4.96 -10.66
N LYS A 89 9.00 -3.77 -10.67
CA LYS A 89 10.44 -3.59 -10.41
C LYS A 89 10.84 -3.98 -8.98
N LEU A 90 10.03 -3.64 -7.97
CA LEU A 90 10.28 -4.04 -6.59
C LEU A 90 10.19 -5.56 -6.40
N ILE A 91 9.24 -6.22 -7.07
CA ILE A 91 9.14 -7.69 -7.09
C ILE A 91 10.41 -8.28 -7.71
N ALA A 92 10.85 -7.77 -8.87
CA ALA A 92 12.07 -8.24 -9.53
C ALA A 92 13.32 -8.07 -8.65
N MET A 93 13.46 -6.94 -7.95
CA MET A 93 14.57 -6.70 -7.00
C MET A 93 14.56 -7.69 -5.83
N LEU A 94 13.36 -8.02 -5.33
CA LEU A 94 13.18 -9.00 -4.26
C LEU A 94 13.54 -10.42 -4.74
N GLU A 95 13.08 -10.81 -5.92
CA GLU A 95 13.36 -12.11 -6.54
C GLU A 95 14.86 -12.29 -6.85
N SER A 96 15.52 -11.24 -7.32
CA SER A 96 16.97 -11.23 -7.56
C SER A 96 17.79 -11.13 -6.27
N ARG A 97 17.15 -11.04 -5.11
CA ARG A 97 17.76 -10.81 -3.78
C ARG A 97 18.67 -9.58 -3.75
N ASN A 98 18.37 -8.58 -4.57
CA ASN A 98 19.14 -7.35 -4.73
C ASN A 98 18.30 -6.14 -4.32
N MET A 99 17.66 -6.23 -3.16
CA MET A 99 16.77 -5.19 -2.64
C MET A 99 17.49 -4.44 -1.52
N PHE A 100 18.10 -3.31 -1.85
CA PHE A 100 18.63 -2.37 -0.88
C PHE A 100 17.63 -1.25 -0.60
N THR A 101 17.52 -0.83 0.65
CA THR A 101 16.54 0.18 1.07
C THR A 101 16.67 1.49 0.27
N MET A 102 17.89 1.93 -0.03
CA MET A 102 18.11 3.17 -0.79
C MET A 102 17.59 3.05 -2.23
N ASP A 103 17.91 1.94 -2.92
CA ASP A 103 17.42 1.71 -4.28
C ASP A 103 15.88 1.65 -4.34
N VAL A 104 15.26 1.08 -3.30
CA VAL A 104 13.80 1.03 -3.16
C VAL A 104 13.21 2.43 -2.99
N LEU A 105 13.81 3.25 -2.13
CA LEU A 105 13.38 4.64 -1.92
C LEU A 105 13.56 5.46 -3.20
N ASP A 106 14.71 5.37 -3.86
CA ASP A 106 14.98 6.07 -5.12
C ASP A 106 13.99 5.68 -6.22
N LEU A 107 13.66 4.38 -6.31
CA LEU A 107 12.66 3.90 -7.25
C LEU A 107 11.25 4.44 -6.93
N ILE A 108 10.86 4.45 -5.65
CA ILE A 108 9.57 5.02 -5.22
C ILE A 108 9.54 6.53 -5.52
N ASP A 109 10.63 7.25 -5.26
CA ASP A 109 10.71 8.70 -5.42
C ASP A 109 10.77 9.14 -6.88
N SER A 110 11.20 8.24 -7.77
CA SER A 110 11.09 8.45 -9.22
C SER A 110 9.63 8.52 -9.71
N ASN A 111 8.65 8.10 -8.90
CA ASN A 111 7.24 8.23 -9.25
C ASN A 111 6.81 9.71 -9.20
N PRO A 112 6.34 10.31 -10.31
CA PRO A 112 5.84 11.68 -10.30
C PRO A 112 4.70 11.90 -9.30
N LEU A 113 3.94 10.86 -8.93
CA LEU A 113 2.86 10.95 -7.94
C LEU A 113 3.35 11.16 -6.49
N ASN A 114 4.62 10.91 -6.20
CA ASN A 114 5.21 11.18 -4.88
C ASN A 114 5.74 12.62 -4.74
N SER A 115 5.90 13.34 -5.85
CA SER A 115 6.32 14.75 -5.87
C SER A 115 5.19 15.74 -5.59
N SER A 116 3.94 15.26 -5.61
CA SER A 116 2.78 16.07 -5.27
C SER A 116 2.62 16.08 -3.75
N LYS A 117 2.75 17.27 -3.16
CA LYS A 117 2.28 17.56 -1.79
C LYS A 117 0.80 17.23 -1.67
N VAL A 118 0.47 15.96 -1.47
CA VAL A 118 -0.83 15.49 -0.98
C VAL A 118 -0.60 14.99 0.44
N ILE A 119 -0.04 15.88 1.26
CA ILE A 119 -0.11 15.79 2.70
C ILE A 119 -1.08 16.90 3.07
N THR A 120 -2.34 16.56 3.33
CA THR A 120 -3.20 17.05 4.42
C THR A 120 -4.59 16.48 4.17
N GLN A 121 -4.91 15.35 4.79
CA GLN A 121 -6.30 14.98 5.13
C GLN A 121 -6.38 13.74 6.03
N ILE A 122 -5.31 12.95 6.15
CA ILE A 122 -5.30 11.76 7.02
C ILE A 122 -4.89 12.11 8.48
N ALA A 123 -4.33 13.31 8.73
CA ALA A 123 -3.68 13.64 10.01
C ALA A 123 -4.32 14.78 10.83
N SER A 124 -5.31 15.53 10.34
CA SER A 124 -5.80 16.73 11.05
C SER A 124 -7.22 16.68 11.62
N GLY A 125 -8.06 15.69 11.28
CA GLY A 125 -9.43 15.65 11.84
C GLY A 125 -10.26 16.92 11.57
N GLU A 126 -9.88 17.75 10.61
CA GLU A 126 -10.56 18.99 10.26
C GLU A 126 -11.24 18.86 8.89
N ASN A 127 -12.50 19.27 8.86
CA ASN A 127 -13.46 19.12 7.78
C ASN A 127 -12.93 19.60 6.43
N ALA A 128 -12.90 18.68 5.46
CA ALA A 128 -12.65 18.99 4.07
C ALA A 128 -13.84 19.74 3.44
N PRO A 129 -13.62 20.61 2.43
CA PRO A 129 -14.68 21.31 1.73
C PRO A 129 -15.57 20.33 0.94
N ASP A 130 -16.71 20.01 1.54
CA ASP A 130 -18.06 19.68 1.04
C ASP A 130 -18.26 18.84 -0.24
N SER A 131 -17.22 18.18 -0.76
CA SER A 131 -17.33 17.22 -1.87
C SER A 131 -16.48 15.95 -1.68
N THR A 132 -15.67 15.89 -0.62
CA THR A 132 -14.89 14.70 -0.23
C THR A 132 -15.38 14.06 1.07
N VAL A 133 -16.37 14.66 1.75
CA VAL A 133 -16.94 14.18 3.02
C VAL A 133 -17.81 12.92 2.83
N ASP A 134 -18.27 12.65 1.61
CA ASP A 134 -19.22 11.56 1.34
C ASP A 134 -18.61 10.15 1.26
N LEU A 135 -17.28 9.99 1.19
CA LEU A 135 -16.68 8.66 0.96
C LEU A 135 -16.08 8.02 2.21
N PHE A 136 -15.62 8.79 3.20
CA PHE A 136 -15.14 8.21 4.47
C PHE A 136 -16.30 7.87 5.42
N ASN A 137 -17.39 8.66 5.43
CA ASN A 137 -18.62 8.34 6.16
C ASN A 137 -19.37 7.12 5.58
N MET A 138 -19.07 6.74 4.34
CA MET A 138 -19.65 5.55 3.73
C MET A 138 -19.07 4.25 4.31
N TYR A 139 -17.83 4.28 4.83
CA TYR A 139 -17.18 3.12 5.42
C TYR A 139 -17.53 2.89 6.89
N ASP A 140 -17.80 3.96 7.65
CA ASP A 140 -18.31 3.84 9.04
C ASP A 140 -19.78 3.36 9.09
N ASN A 141 -20.59 3.70 8.07
CA ASN A 141 -22.00 3.25 8.00
C ASN A 141 -22.20 1.81 7.49
N PHE A 142 -21.14 1.12 7.05
CA PHE A 142 -21.24 -0.28 6.58
C PHE A 142 -21.15 -1.31 7.73
N PHE A 143 -20.84 -0.87 8.95
CA PHE A 143 -20.71 -1.74 10.13
C PHE A 143 -21.84 -1.60 11.17
N ASP A 144 -22.86 -0.76 10.90
CA ASP A 144 -24.03 -0.54 11.77
C ASP A 144 -25.36 -1.03 11.15
N GLN A 145 -25.34 -2.08 10.31
CA GLN A 145 -26.56 -2.80 9.89
C GLN A 145 -26.48 -4.30 10.17
#